data_AF-A0A842VB21-F1
#
_entry.id   AF-A0A842VB21-F1
#
_cell.length_a   1.000
_cell.length_b   1.000
_cell.length_c   1.000
_cell.angle_alpha   90.00
_cell.angle_beta   90.00
_cell.angle_gamma   90.00
#
_symmetry.space_group_name_H-M   'P 1'
#
loop_
_entity.id
_entity.type
_entity.pdbx_description
1 polymer ?
#
loop_
_entity_poly.entity_id
_entity_poly.type
_entity_poly.pdbx_seq_one_letter_code
_entity_poly.pdbx_strand_id
1 'polypeptide(L)'
;MLKGRILIIIVIISISLSCAPSVQYQGKSYLRDKQTTINDISVLDEDSDIPLNAKILGSVYIGDSGLSIGCSFDEVINIAKRKAVEVGGDAIYLTEIISPDFSSTCYRIR
;
A
#
# COMPACT_ATOMS: atom_id res chain seq x y z
N MET A 1 -27.37 32.85 -17.02
CA MET A 1 -27.67 31.57 -16.33
C MET A 1 -26.70 30.43 -16.70
N LEU A 2 -26.18 30.35 -17.94
CA LEU A 2 -25.28 29.25 -18.37
C LEU A 2 -23.87 29.30 -17.73
N LYS A 3 -23.28 30.50 -17.56
CA LYS A 3 -21.95 30.70 -16.91
C LYS A 3 -21.89 30.23 -15.45
N GLY A 4 -22.96 30.46 -14.67
CA GLY A 4 -23.04 29.99 -13.29
C GLY A 4 -23.14 28.46 -13.18
N ARG A 5 -23.86 27.82 -14.12
CA ARG A 5 -23.95 26.35 -14.20
C ARG A 5 -22.62 25.72 -14.58
N ILE A 6 -21.86 26.35 -15.48
CA ILE A 6 -20.50 25.92 -15.85
C ILE A 6 -19.54 26.03 -14.66
N LEU A 7 -19.59 27.12 -13.89
CA LEU A 7 -18.75 27.29 -12.70
C LEU A 7 -19.03 26.22 -11.63
N ILE A 8 -20.31 25.89 -11.41
CA ILE A 8 -20.73 24.84 -10.48
C ILE A 8 -20.25 23.45 -10.94
N ILE A 9 -20.32 23.17 -12.24
CA ILE A 9 -19.82 21.90 -12.81
C ILE A 9 -18.29 21.77 -12.62
N ILE A 10 -17.53 22.85 -12.82
CA ILE A 10 -16.07 22.85 -12.60
C ILE A 10 -15.73 22.57 -11.14
N VAL A 11 -16.45 23.18 -10.18
CA VAL A 11 -16.25 22.96 -8.75
C VAL A 11 -16.56 21.51 -8.33
N ILE A 12 -17.59 20.89 -8.91
CA ILE A 12 -17.95 19.48 -8.63
C ILE A 12 -16.91 18.51 -9.21
N ILE A 13 -16.34 18.81 -10.38
CA ILE A 13 -15.31 17.97 -11.03
C ILE A 13 -13.96 18.03 -10.28
N SER A 14 -13.67 19.12 -9.57
CA SER A 14 -12.43 19.27 -8.80
C SER A 14 -12.37 18.45 -7.50
N ILE A 15 -13.44 17.75 -7.11
CA ILE A 15 -13.51 16.93 -5.88
C ILE A 15 -13.06 15.48 -6.13
N SER A 16 -12.41 15.18 -7.27
CA SER A 16 -11.69 13.91 -7.46
C SER A 16 -10.39 13.89 -6.66
N LEU A 17 -10.49 14.13 -5.36
CA LEU A 17 -9.45 13.82 -4.38
C LEU A 17 -9.31 12.30 -4.39
N SER A 18 -8.14 11.82 -4.80
CA SER A 18 -7.83 10.38 -4.84
C SER A 18 -7.92 9.81 -3.42
N CYS A 19 -9.04 9.18 -3.07
CA CYS A 19 -9.28 8.54 -1.77
C CYS A 19 -8.49 7.23 -1.59
N ALA A 20 -7.23 7.15 -2.05
CA ALA A 20 -6.42 5.94 -1.95
C ALA A 20 -5.39 6.05 -0.82
N PRO A 21 -4.99 4.92 -0.21
CA PRO A 21 -3.86 4.89 0.71
C PRO A 21 -2.58 5.32 -0.01
N SER A 22 -1.70 6.03 0.70
CA SER A 22 -0.36 6.32 0.21
C SER A 22 0.50 5.06 0.23
N VAL A 23 1.32 4.86 -0.81
CA VAL A 23 2.25 3.73 -0.92
C VAL A 23 3.62 4.27 -1.29
N GLN A 24 4.60 4.05 -0.43
CA GLN A 24 5.99 4.44 -0.68
C GLN A 24 6.86 3.19 -0.66
N TYR A 25 7.79 3.08 -1.61
CA TYR A 25 8.69 1.94 -1.70
C TYR A 25 10.14 2.42 -1.72
N GLN A 26 10.95 1.86 -0.83
CA GLN A 26 12.38 2.10 -0.75
C GLN A 26 13.11 0.81 -1.15
N GLY A 27 13.44 0.72 -2.45
CA GLY A 27 14.09 -0.46 -3.01
C GLY A 27 15.59 -0.52 -2.71
N LYS A 28 16.11 -1.73 -2.69
CA LYS A 28 17.56 -2.02 -2.77
C LYS A 28 17.92 -2.47 -4.19
N SER A 29 19.18 -2.26 -4.57
CA SER A 29 19.67 -2.60 -5.91
C SER A 29 19.84 -4.10 -6.09
N TYR A 30 18.73 -4.78 -6.37
CA TYR A 30 18.69 -6.17 -6.83
C TYR A 30 17.85 -6.23 -8.09
N LEU A 31 18.39 -6.84 -9.14
CA LEU A 31 17.60 -7.14 -10.34
C LEU A 31 16.87 -8.46 -10.10
N ARG A 32 15.54 -8.40 -10.07
CA ARG A 32 14.66 -9.56 -10.09
C ARG A 32 13.53 -9.31 -11.08
N ASP A 33 13.08 -10.38 -11.72
CA ASP A 33 11.88 -10.36 -12.54
C ASP A 33 10.64 -10.28 -11.65
N LYS A 34 9.61 -9.62 -12.17
CA LYS A 34 8.30 -9.53 -11.53
C LYS A 34 7.73 -10.93 -11.28
N GLN A 35 7.19 -11.17 -10.09
CA GLN A 35 6.51 -12.42 -9.78
C GLN A 35 5.20 -12.55 -10.60
N THR A 36 4.82 -13.76 -10.99
CA THR A 36 3.66 -13.98 -11.87
C THR A 36 2.34 -14.02 -11.11
N THR A 37 2.35 -14.34 -9.81
CA THR A 37 1.13 -14.60 -9.02
C THR A 37 1.19 -13.97 -7.63
N ILE A 38 0.11 -13.26 -7.24
CA ILE A 38 -0.02 -12.64 -5.91
C ILE A 38 -0.31 -13.64 -4.78
N ASN A 39 -0.98 -14.75 -5.11
CA ASN A 39 -1.36 -15.78 -4.13
C ASN A 39 -0.15 -16.50 -3.54
N ASP A 40 0.99 -16.43 -4.22
CA ASP A 40 2.24 -17.07 -3.80
C ASP A 40 3.04 -16.18 -2.83
N ILE A 41 2.60 -14.94 -2.57
CA ILE A 41 3.26 -14.04 -1.63
C ILE A 41 2.89 -14.42 -0.20
N SER A 42 3.86 -14.98 0.50
CA SER A 42 3.75 -15.31 1.92
C SER A 42 3.76 -14.04 2.78
N VAL A 43 3.02 -14.06 3.89
CA VAL A 43 3.06 -13.01 4.91
C VAL A 43 3.79 -13.58 6.11
N LEU A 44 4.90 -12.96 6.47
CA LEU A 44 5.75 -13.33 7.59
C LEU A 44 5.68 -12.26 8.68
N ASP A 45 5.90 -12.67 9.91
CA ASP A 45 5.92 -11.84 11.12
C ASP A 45 7.06 -12.29 12.05
N GLU A 46 7.13 -11.74 13.26
CA GLU A 46 8.19 -12.02 14.22
C GLU A 46 8.28 -13.49 14.66
N ASP A 47 7.19 -14.24 14.56
CA ASP A 47 7.12 -15.66 14.91
C ASP A 47 7.46 -16.58 13.71
N SER A 48 7.67 -16.01 12.53
CA SER A 48 7.94 -16.75 11.31
C SER A 48 9.41 -17.13 11.15
N ASP A 49 9.67 -18.38 10.76
CA ASP A 49 11.02 -18.84 10.40
C ASP A 49 11.47 -18.22 9.07
N ILE A 50 12.39 -17.24 9.15
CA ILE A 50 12.98 -16.62 7.95
C ILE A 50 14.22 -17.41 7.50
N PRO A 51 14.28 -17.88 6.24
CA PRO A 51 15.46 -18.55 5.71
C PRO A 51 16.73 -17.68 5.83
N LEU A 52 17.84 -18.29 6.23
CA LEU A 52 19.14 -17.59 6.39
C LEU A 52 19.63 -16.89 5.11
N ASN A 53 19.21 -17.38 3.93
CA ASN A 53 19.56 -16.84 2.63
C ASN A 53 18.54 -15.83 2.08
N ALA A 54 17.54 -15.43 2.88
CA ALA A 54 16.57 -14.43 2.49
C ALA A 54 17.26 -13.09 2.19
N LYS A 55 16.82 -12.44 1.11
CA LYS A 55 17.31 -11.12 0.70
C LYS A 55 16.19 -10.11 0.82
N ILE A 56 16.45 -9.03 1.56
CA ILE A 56 15.53 -7.89 1.65
C ILE A 56 15.60 -7.13 0.33
N LEU A 57 14.51 -7.11 -0.44
CA LEU A 57 14.42 -6.37 -1.71
C LEU A 57 14.17 -4.88 -1.51
N GLY A 58 13.55 -4.50 -0.39
CA GLY A 58 13.24 -3.12 -0.04
C GLY A 58 12.24 -3.06 1.10
N SER A 59 11.77 -1.85 1.41
CA SER A 59 10.74 -1.59 2.41
C SER A 59 9.55 -0.91 1.74
N VAL A 60 8.33 -1.34 2.08
CA VAL A 60 7.08 -0.73 1.64
C VAL A 60 6.38 -0.08 2.82
N TYR A 61 6.01 1.19 2.66
CA TYR A 61 5.28 1.97 3.65
C TYR A 61 3.89 2.24 3.10
N ILE A 62 2.87 1.97 3.90
CA ILE A 62 1.47 2.18 3.51
C ILE A 62 0.83 3.08 4.55
N GLY A 63 0.46 4.28 4.14
CA GLY A 63 -0.08 5.33 5.01
C GLY A 63 -1.46 5.82 4.58
N ASP A 64 -2.13 6.57 5.43
CA ASP A 64 -3.37 7.27 5.09
C ASP A 64 -3.06 8.65 4.47
N SER A 65 -3.74 8.99 3.38
CA SER A 65 -3.69 10.30 2.72
C SER A 65 -4.75 11.31 3.24
N GLY A 66 -5.52 10.93 4.27
CA GLY A 66 -6.43 11.80 5.04
C GLY A 66 -7.92 11.48 4.85
N LEU A 67 -8.32 11.05 3.65
CA LEU A 67 -9.67 10.53 3.34
C LEU A 67 -9.57 9.22 2.56
N SER A 68 -8.57 8.39 2.89
CA SER A 68 -8.39 7.12 2.18
C SER A 68 -9.57 6.19 2.47
N ILE A 69 -10.09 5.58 1.40
CA ILE A 69 -10.95 4.41 1.45
C ILE A 69 -10.14 3.20 1.01
N GLY A 70 -10.63 2.00 1.29
CA GLY A 70 -9.94 0.77 0.90
C GLY A 70 -8.63 0.55 1.67
N CYS A 71 -8.65 0.85 2.97
CA CYS A 71 -7.50 0.81 3.88
C CYS A 71 -7.75 -0.08 5.12
N SER A 72 -8.61 -1.08 4.99
CA SER A 72 -8.74 -2.14 6.00
C SER A 72 -7.43 -2.94 6.09
N PHE A 73 -7.32 -3.77 7.13
CA PHE A 73 -6.16 -4.65 7.32
C PHE A 73 -5.86 -5.48 6.06
N ASP A 74 -6.86 -6.21 5.55
CA ASP A 74 -6.69 -7.08 4.37
C ASP A 74 -6.33 -6.29 3.11
N GLU A 75 -6.87 -5.08 2.95
CA GLU A 75 -6.55 -4.23 1.79
C GLU A 75 -5.12 -3.72 1.85
N VAL A 76 -4.65 -3.31 3.02
CA VAL A 76 -3.27 -2.86 3.25
C VAL A 76 -2.29 -4.01 3.04
N ILE A 77 -2.61 -5.22 3.53
CA ILE A 77 -1.83 -6.43 3.24
C ILE A 77 -1.82 -6.74 1.73
N ASN A 78 -2.96 -6.64 1.05
CA ASN A 78 -3.03 -6.86 -0.40
C ASN A 78 -2.26 -5.80 -1.21
N ILE A 79 -2.21 -4.55 -0.75
CA ILE A 79 -1.36 -3.50 -1.33
C ILE A 79 0.12 -3.89 -1.17
N ALA A 80 0.54 -4.32 0.02
CA ALA A 80 1.91 -4.77 0.28
C ALA A 80 2.28 -5.98 -0.59
N LYS A 81 1.41 -6.99 -0.68
CA LYS A 81 1.61 -8.16 -1.55
C LYS A 81 1.74 -7.78 -3.02
N ARG A 82 0.90 -6.86 -3.53
CA ARG A 82 1.03 -6.36 -4.91
C ARG A 82 2.38 -5.70 -5.15
N LYS A 83 2.89 -4.92 -4.18
CA LYS A 83 4.22 -4.32 -4.28
C LYS A 83 5.31 -5.39 -4.29
N ALA A 84 5.20 -6.43 -3.46
CA ALA A 84 6.12 -7.57 -3.48
C ALA A 84 6.14 -8.25 -4.86
N VAL A 85 4.97 -8.53 -5.45
CA VAL A 85 4.87 -9.07 -6.81
C VAL A 85 5.60 -8.19 -7.83
N GLU A 86 5.34 -6.88 -7.79
CA GLU A 86 5.93 -5.88 -8.69
C GLU A 86 7.47 -5.89 -8.68
N VAL A 87 8.06 -6.08 -7.49
CA VAL A 87 9.52 -6.06 -7.29
C VAL A 87 10.16 -7.45 -7.32
N GLY A 88 9.38 -8.50 -7.59
CA GLY A 88 9.88 -9.88 -7.66
C GLY A 88 10.17 -10.51 -6.30
N GLY A 89 9.47 -10.09 -5.25
CA GLY A 89 9.53 -10.69 -3.92
C GLY A 89 8.65 -11.93 -3.79
N ASP A 90 9.07 -12.85 -2.92
CA ASP A 90 8.36 -14.11 -2.63
C ASP A 90 7.53 -14.01 -1.32
N ALA A 91 7.81 -13.01 -0.50
CA ALA A 91 7.16 -12.78 0.78
C ALA A 91 7.17 -11.30 1.15
N ILE A 92 6.26 -10.91 2.04
CA ILE A 92 6.34 -9.69 2.83
C ILE A 92 6.61 -10.05 4.29
N TYR A 93 7.44 -9.26 4.96
CA TYR A 93 7.68 -9.37 6.40
C TYR A 93 7.05 -8.16 7.08
N LEU A 94 6.15 -8.39 8.03
CA LEU A 94 5.41 -7.35 8.75
C LEU A 94 6.28 -6.82 9.89
N THR A 95 6.83 -5.63 9.69
CA THR A 95 7.66 -4.92 10.67
C THR A 95 6.84 -4.19 11.71
N GLU A 96 5.87 -3.39 11.28
CA GLU A 96 4.98 -2.63 12.14
C GLU A 96 3.61 -2.48 11.47
N ILE A 97 2.54 -2.82 12.20
CA ILE A 97 1.16 -2.59 11.78
C ILE A 97 0.53 -1.62 12.77
N ILE A 98 0.02 -0.51 12.27
CA ILE A 98 -0.64 0.51 13.07
C ILE A 98 -2.14 0.42 12.81
N SER A 99 -2.90 0.10 13.86
CA SER A 99 -4.36 0.06 13.81
C SER A 99 -4.95 1.48 13.64
N PRO A 100 -6.22 1.58 13.21
CA PRO A 100 -6.97 2.82 13.30
C PRO A 100 -6.91 3.43 14.70
N ASP A 101 -6.77 4.74 14.77
CA ASP A 101 -6.65 5.52 16.01
C ASP A 101 -7.35 6.89 15.85
N PHE A 102 -7.15 7.80 16.81
CA PHE A 102 -7.73 9.15 16.76
C PHE A 102 -7.23 10.02 15.58
N SER A 103 -6.09 9.66 14.99
CA SER A 103 -5.47 10.40 13.87
C SER A 103 -5.88 9.86 12.50
N SER A 104 -6.28 8.59 12.40
CA SER A 104 -6.63 7.94 11.14
C SER A 104 -7.57 6.76 11.33
N THR A 105 -8.54 6.60 10.43
CA THR A 105 -9.44 5.44 10.38
C THR A 105 -8.85 4.24 9.64
N CYS A 106 -7.64 4.37 9.11
CA CYS A 106 -7.00 3.38 8.26
C CYS A 106 -5.93 2.56 8.99
N TYR A 107 -5.81 1.28 8.59
CA TYR A 107 -4.61 0.52 8.90
C TYR A 107 -3.42 1.07 8.12
N ARG A 108 -2.23 1.03 8.73
CA ARG A 108 -0.98 1.55 8.15
C ARG A 108 0.16 0.55 8.39
N ILE A 109 1.12 0.50 7.47
CA ILE A 109 2.36 -0.30 7.57
C ILE A 109 3.56 0.64 7.52
N ARG A 110 4.53 0.41 8.41
CA ARG A 110 5.80 1.14 8.48
C ARG A 110 7.01 0.21 8.50
#